data_AF-X1Q6W6-F1
#
_entry.id   AF-X1Q6W6-F1
#
_cell.length_a   1.000
_cell.length_b   1.000
_cell.length_c   1.000
_cell.angle_alpha   90.00
_cell.angle_beta   90.00
_cell.angle_gamma   90.00
#
_symmetry.space_group_name_H-M   'P 1'
#
loop_
_entity.id
_entity.type
_entity.pdbx_description
1 polymer ?
#
loop_
_entity_poly.entity_id
_entity_poly.type
_entity_poly.pdbx_seq_one_letter_code
_entity_poly.pdbx_strand_id
1 'polypeptide(L)'
;DEERINKVLKLLENVPENSIKAYIVNPKKSHNFTRALGKRSKTDKIDARTLYQFHKLIDLKDIKVPQIDQQAKTLASYLVSYEFALKQRISLSNHLESLRDKGLIALMKKDLKRAKMLEDKLFHG
;
A
#
# COMPACT_ATOMS: atom_id res chain seq x y z
N ASP A 1 1.26 -4.32 0.77
CA ASP A 1 2.14 -3.16 1.01
C ASP A 1 1.61 -1.92 0.31
N GLU A 2 1.14 -1.00 1.13
CA GLU A 2 0.57 0.31 0.79
C GLU A 2 1.46 1.12 -0.16
N GLU A 3 2.79 1.00 -0.01
CA GLU A 3 3.77 1.63 -0.88
C GLU A 3 3.61 1.18 -2.34
N ARG A 4 3.25 -0.10 -2.57
CA ARG A 4 3.02 -0.63 -3.92
C ARG A 4 1.72 -0.12 -4.52
N ILE A 5 0.66 0.01 -3.72
CA ILE A 5 -0.65 0.51 -4.18
C ILE A 5 -0.53 2.00 -4.53
N ASN A 6 0.05 2.81 -3.64
CA ASN A 6 0.27 4.23 -3.88
C ASN A 6 1.24 4.49 -5.05
N LYS A 7 2.27 3.64 -5.21
CA LYS A 7 3.16 3.72 -6.38
C LYS A 7 2.45 3.37 -7.68
N VAL A 8 1.55 2.38 -7.67
CA VAL A 8 0.73 2.03 -8.84
C VAL A 8 -0.26 3.16 -9.16
N LEU A 9 -0.96 3.71 -8.16
CA LEU A 9 -1.87 4.84 -8.36
C LEU A 9 -1.15 6.06 -8.92
N LYS A 10 0.03 6.40 -8.39
CA LYS A 10 0.86 7.50 -8.89
C LYS A 10 1.34 7.27 -10.32
N LEU A 11 1.67 6.03 -10.70
CA LEU A 11 2.02 5.70 -12.09
C LEU A 11 0.83 5.87 -13.03
N LEU A 12 -0.37 5.51 -12.59
CA LEU A 12 -1.60 5.66 -13.37
C LEU A 12 -2.03 7.13 -13.52
N GLU A 13 -1.78 7.97 -12.50
CA GLU A 13 -2.05 9.41 -12.54
C GLU A 13 -1.19 10.17 -13.56
N ASN A 14 -0.01 9.65 -13.89
CA ASN A 14 0.93 10.28 -14.84
C ASN A 14 0.80 9.74 -16.28
N VAL A 15 -0.19 8.87 -16.55
CA VAL A 15 -0.47 8.44 -17.92
C VAL A 15 -1.32 9.52 -18.59
N PRO A 16 -0.86 10.15 -19.69
CA PRO A 16 -1.66 11.14 -20.40
C PRO A 16 -2.97 10.52 -20.92
N GLU A 17 -3.97 11.37 -21.22
CA GLU A 17 -5.34 10.99 -21.61
C GLU A 17 -5.44 9.95 -22.75
N ASN A 18 -4.36 9.74 -23.50
CA ASN A 18 -4.17 8.65 -24.46
C ASN A 18 -3.76 7.31 -23.80
N SER A 19 -4.52 6.88 -22.80
CA SER A 19 -5.17 5.55 -22.72
C SER A 19 -4.33 4.31 -23.11
N ILE A 20 -3.19 4.09 -22.46
CA ILE A 20 -2.44 2.83 -22.59
C ILE A 20 -3.27 1.69 -22.00
N LYS A 21 -3.65 0.71 -22.83
CA LYS A 21 -4.29 -0.51 -22.33
C LYS A 21 -3.28 -1.30 -21.50
N ALA A 22 -3.67 -1.61 -20.27
CA ALA A 22 -2.81 -2.28 -19.32
C ALA A 22 -3.57 -3.38 -18.59
N TYR A 23 -2.82 -4.29 -17.97
CA TYR A 23 -3.34 -5.29 -17.06
C TYR A 23 -2.55 -5.22 -15.76
N ILE A 24 -3.25 -5.05 -14.64
CA ILE A 24 -2.63 -5.01 -13.32
C ILE A 24 -2.38 -6.46 -12.86
N VAL A 25 -1.13 -6.89 -12.97
CA VAL A 25 -0.74 -8.24 -12.56
C VAL A 25 -0.75 -8.36 -11.04
N ASN A 26 -1.46 -9.35 -10.51
CA ASN A 26 -1.39 -9.70 -9.09
C ASN A 26 0.04 -10.20 -8.75
N PRO A 27 0.77 -9.55 -7.82
CA PRO A 27 2.14 -9.92 -7.49
C PRO A 27 2.31 -11.38 -7.05
N LYS A 28 1.32 -11.95 -6.34
CA LYS A 28 1.34 -13.35 -5.90
C LYS A 28 1.20 -14.30 -7.09
N LYS A 29 0.33 -13.98 -8.05
CA LYS A 29 0.18 -14.77 -9.29
C LYS A 29 1.46 -14.72 -10.13
N SER A 30 2.05 -13.54 -10.30
CA SER A 30 3.33 -13.37 -11.01
C SER A 30 4.44 -14.20 -10.35
N HIS A 31 4.58 -14.10 -9.02
CA HIS A 31 5.59 -14.86 -8.28
C HIS A 31 5.42 -16.37 -8.43
N ASN A 32 4.19 -16.87 -8.31
CA ASN A 32 3.90 -18.30 -8.51
C ASN A 32 4.22 -18.76 -9.94
N PHE A 33 3.93 -17.92 -10.93
CA PHE A 33 4.28 -18.19 -12.33
C PHE A 33 5.80 -18.27 -12.54
N THR A 34 6.57 -17.34 -11.95
CA THR A 34 8.05 -17.39 -11.98
C THR A 34 8.58 -18.69 -11.39
N ARG A 35 8.00 -19.15 -10.26
CA ARG A 35 8.37 -20.42 -9.62
C ARG A 35 8.04 -21.62 -10.52
N ALA A 36 6.88 -21.63 -11.15
CA ALA A 36 6.48 -22.70 -12.09
C ALA A 36 7.40 -22.78 -13.31
N LEU A 37 7.95 -21.65 -13.76
CA LEU A 37 8.95 -21.58 -14.82
C LEU A 37 10.38 -21.99 -14.38
N GLY A 38 10.58 -22.38 -13.12
CA GLY A 38 11.89 -22.79 -12.59
C GLY A 38 12.91 -21.65 -12.46
N LYS A 39 12.49 -20.40 -12.63
CA LYS A 39 13.37 -19.23 -12.54
C LYS A 39 13.61 -18.87 -11.07
N ARG A 40 14.84 -19.07 -10.60
CA ARG A 40 15.24 -18.81 -9.20
C ARG A 40 15.95 -17.46 -9.00
N SER A 41 16.58 -16.94 -10.05
CA SER A 41 17.26 -15.64 -10.02
C SER A 41 16.30 -14.51 -10.41
N LYS A 42 16.31 -13.43 -9.63
CA LYS A 42 15.53 -12.23 -9.91
C LYS A 42 16.47 -11.13 -10.40
N THR A 43 16.42 -10.85 -11.70
CA THR A 43 17.05 -9.69 -12.32
C THR A 43 16.01 -8.97 -13.14
N ASP A 44 16.17 -7.67 -13.38
CA ASP A 44 15.19 -6.87 -14.14
C ASP A 44 14.89 -7.48 -15.52
N LYS A 45 15.94 -8.00 -16.19
CA LYS A 45 15.81 -8.68 -17.49
C LYS A 45 14.98 -9.97 -17.39
N ILE A 46 15.17 -10.74 -16.31
CA ILE A 46 14.41 -11.99 -16.08
C ILE A 46 12.96 -11.65 -15.71
N ASP A 47 12.72 -10.62 -14.91
CA ASP A 47 11.38 -10.19 -14.50
C ASP A 47 10.58 -9.70 -15.71
N ALA A 48 11.16 -8.84 -16.55
CA ALA A 48 10.53 -8.35 -17.79
C ALA A 48 10.16 -9.49 -18.74
N ARG A 49 11.07 -10.46 -18.96
CA ARG A 49 10.79 -11.66 -19.78
C ARG A 49 9.68 -12.52 -19.17
N THR A 50 9.62 -12.60 -17.85
CA THR A 50 8.60 -13.40 -17.16
C THR A 50 7.23 -12.74 -17.25
N LEU A 51 7.14 -11.42 -17.09
CA LEU A 51 5.91 -10.66 -17.33
C LEU A 51 5.44 -10.76 -18.78
N TYR A 52 6.36 -10.70 -19.76
CA TYR A 52 6.02 -10.94 -21.16
C TYR A 52 5.50 -12.36 -21.40
N GLN A 53 6.08 -13.39 -20.76
CA GLN A 53 5.54 -14.75 -20.85
C GLN A 53 4.16 -14.88 -20.18
N PHE A 54 3.96 -14.17 -19.07
CA PHE A 54 2.70 -14.13 -18.33
C PHE A 54 1.56 -13.53 -19.18
N HIS A 55 1.85 -12.59 -20.09
CA HIS A 55 0.81 -11.97 -20.92
C HIS A 55 -0.02 -12.97 -21.72
N LYS A 56 0.57 -14.12 -22.09
CA LYS A 56 -0.12 -15.19 -22.82
C LYS A 56 -1.27 -15.83 -22.03
N LEU A 57 -1.30 -15.63 -20.70
CA LEU A 57 -2.34 -16.12 -19.81
C LEU A 57 -3.43 -15.07 -19.53
N ILE A 58 -3.28 -13.85 -20.05
CA ILE A 58 -4.22 -12.74 -19.85
C ILE A 58 -5.19 -12.75 -21.03
N ASP A 59 -6.48 -12.68 -20.73
CA ASP A 59 -7.51 -12.50 -21.75
C ASP A 59 -7.46 -11.06 -22.30
N LEU A 60 -7.56 -10.90 -23.62
CA LEU A 60 -7.55 -9.58 -24.28
C LEU A 60 -8.64 -8.66 -23.73
N LYS A 61 -9.78 -9.20 -23.27
CA LYS A 61 -10.86 -8.41 -22.66
C LYS A 61 -10.46 -7.76 -21.32
N ASP A 62 -9.48 -8.33 -20.64
CA ASP A 62 -8.98 -7.82 -19.36
C ASP A 62 -7.91 -6.73 -19.54
N ILE A 63 -7.38 -6.57 -20.76
CA ILE A 63 -6.42 -5.53 -21.13
C ILE A 63 -7.19 -4.25 -21.48
N LYS A 64 -7.39 -3.41 -20.48
CA LYS A 64 -8.22 -2.20 -20.57
C LYS A 64 -7.46 -0.97 -20.13
N VAL A 65 -7.99 0.20 -20.47
CA VAL A 65 -7.46 1.45 -19.91
C VAL A 65 -7.73 1.40 -18.40
N PRO A 66 -6.70 1.46 -17.56
CA PRO A 66 -6.90 1.47 -16.12
C PRO A 66 -7.71 2.71 -15.72
N GLN A 67 -8.82 2.48 -15.05
CA GLN A 67 -9.69 3.54 -14.54
C GLN A 67 -9.43 3.68 -13.05
N ILE A 68 -9.17 4.91 -12.60
CA ILE A 68 -9.07 5.22 -11.18
C ILE A 68 -10.47 5.51 -10.69
N ASP A 69 -10.99 4.66 -9.82
CA ASP A 69 -12.20 4.95 -9.07
C ASP A 69 -11.85 5.99 -7.99
N GLN A 70 -12.32 7.22 -8.20
CA GLN A 70 -12.04 8.35 -7.32
C GLN A 70 -12.66 8.17 -5.92
N GLN A 71 -13.79 7.49 -5.81
CA GLN A 71 -14.41 7.18 -4.52
C GLN A 71 -13.57 6.14 -3.78
N ALA A 72 -13.17 5.07 -4.46
CA ALA A 72 -12.32 4.03 -3.88
C ALA A 72 -10.95 4.59 -3.44
N LYS A 73 -10.36 5.50 -4.24
CA LYS A 73 -9.12 6.20 -3.89
C LYS A 73 -9.28 7.03 -2.62
N THR A 74 -10.36 7.78 -2.53
CA THR A 74 -10.66 8.64 -1.37
C THR A 74 -10.85 7.81 -0.12
N LEU A 75 -11.62 6.72 -0.22
CA LEU A 75 -11.83 5.78 0.89
C LEU A 75 -10.52 5.12 1.33
N ALA A 76 -9.68 4.69 0.39
CA ALA A 76 -8.38 4.11 0.69
C ALA A 76 -7.47 5.13 1.41
N SER A 77 -7.50 6.40 1.01
CA SER A 77 -6.76 7.47 1.67
C SER A 77 -7.20 7.68 3.13
N TYR A 78 -8.50 7.64 3.41
CA TYR A 78 -9.02 7.71 4.78
C TYR A 78 -8.60 6.50 5.61
N LEU A 79 -8.71 5.30 5.05
CA LEU A 79 -8.31 4.07 5.73
C LEU A 79 -6.82 4.08 6.11
N VAL A 80 -5.96 4.47 5.17
CA VAL A 80 -4.50 4.59 5.42
C VAL A 80 -4.22 5.62 6.51
N SER A 81 -4.90 6.76 6.49
CA SER A 81 -4.74 7.81 7.51
C SER A 81 -5.14 7.29 8.89
N TYR A 82 -6.24 6.54 8.98
CA TYR A 82 -6.68 5.91 10.22
C TYR A 82 -5.69 4.85 10.72
N GLU A 83 -5.26 3.93 9.85
CA GLU A 83 -4.27 2.90 10.21
C GLU A 83 -2.96 3.50 10.71
N PHE A 84 -2.52 4.60 10.11
CA PHE A 84 -1.34 5.34 10.54
C PHE A 84 -1.51 5.96 11.93
N ALA A 85 -2.66 6.59 12.21
CA ALA A 85 -2.96 7.13 13.54
C ALA A 85 -3.01 6.03 14.62
N LEU A 86 -3.66 4.90 14.29
CA LEU A 86 -3.72 3.73 15.16
C LEU A 86 -2.33 3.17 15.49
N LYS A 87 -1.47 2.99 14.48
CA LYS A 87 -0.08 2.52 14.66
C LYS A 87 0.72 3.47 15.56
N GLN A 88 0.58 4.78 15.39
CA GLN A 88 1.24 5.77 16.25
C GLN A 88 0.76 5.68 17.69
N ARG A 89 -0.56 5.56 17.93
CA ARG A 89 -1.11 5.39 19.28
C ARG A 89 -0.55 4.14 19.95
N ILE A 90 -0.57 3.01 19.26
CA ILE A 90 -0.08 1.73 19.79
C ILE A 90 1.41 1.85 20.14
N SER A 91 2.21 2.41 19.24
CA SER A 91 3.65 2.62 19.46
C SER A 91 3.91 3.48 20.71
N LEU A 92 3.21 4.61 20.86
CA LEU A 92 3.32 5.47 22.04
C LEU A 92 2.90 4.76 23.34
N SER A 93 1.85 3.95 23.29
CA SER A 93 1.40 3.14 24.43
C SER A 93 2.48 2.15 24.85
N ASN A 94 3.03 1.40 23.89
CA ASN A 94 4.08 0.41 24.13
C ASN A 94 5.36 1.05 24.68
N HIS A 95 5.77 2.20 24.13
CA HIS A 95 6.93 2.93 24.64
C HIS A 95 6.72 3.41 26.08
N LEU A 96 5.52 3.86 26.44
CA LEU A 96 5.20 4.35 27.78
C LEU A 96 5.36 3.25 28.84
N GLU A 97 4.99 2.01 28.52
CA GLU A 97 5.15 0.87 29.44
C GLU A 97 6.61 0.59 29.78
N SER A 98 7.54 0.91 28.88
CA SER A 98 8.98 0.71 29.08
C SER A 98 9.68 1.82 29.86
N LEU A 99 9.01 2.96 30.09
CA LEU A 99 9.61 4.12 30.72
C LEU A 99 9.64 4.05 32.24
N ARG A 100 10.71 4.62 32.81
CA ARG A 100 10.91 4.74 34.26
C ARG A 100 11.01 6.19 34.73
N ASP A 101 11.39 7.10 33.85
CA ASP A 101 11.52 8.53 34.17
C ASP A 101 10.16 9.21 34.27
N LYS A 102 9.88 9.84 35.41
CA LYS A 102 8.56 10.44 35.70
C LYS A 102 8.24 11.65 34.80
N GLY A 103 9.24 12.45 34.42
CA GLY A 103 9.05 13.60 33.55
C GLY A 103 8.72 13.18 32.13
N LEU A 104 9.47 12.20 31.61
CA LEU A 104 9.26 11.63 30.30
C LEU A 104 7.92 10.88 30.20
N ILE A 105 7.53 10.14 31.26
CA ILE A 105 6.21 9.53 31.35
C ILE A 105 5.10 10.58 31.24
N ALA A 106 5.22 11.71 31.93
CA ALA A 106 4.22 12.78 31.87
C ALA A 106 4.09 13.37 30.46
N LEU A 107 5.21 13.59 29.78
CA LEU A 107 5.24 14.08 28.40
C LEU A 107 4.60 13.06 27.43
N MET A 108 5.01 11.79 27.49
CA MET A 108 4.47 10.74 26.61
C MET A 108 2.99 10.44 26.88
N LYS A 109 2.49 10.61 28.11
CA LYS A 109 1.04 10.56 28.39
C LYS A 109 0.28 11.65 27.64
N LYS A 110 0.84 12.85 27.54
CA LYS A 110 0.24 13.96 26.78
C LYS A 110 0.20 13.67 25.29
N ASP A 111 1.27 13.11 24.74
CA ASP A 111 1.33 12.74 23.33
C ASP A 111 0.43 11.55 22.99
N LEU A 112 0.34 10.55 23.88
CA LEU A 112 -0.62 9.45 23.74
C LEU A 112 -2.07 9.95 23.75
N LYS A 113 -2.39 10.93 24.60
CA LYS A 113 -3.73 11.56 24.61
C LYS A 113 -4.03 12.26 23.28
N ARG A 114 -3.06 12.99 22.72
CA ARG A 114 -3.21 13.64 21.40
C ARG A 114 -3.40 12.62 20.28
N ALA A 115 -2.63 11.53 20.30
CA ALA A 115 -2.74 10.45 19.31
C ALA A 115 -4.13 9.77 19.36
N LYS A 116 -4.65 9.50 20.57
CA LYS A 116 -6.03 8.99 20.76
C LYS A 116 -7.08 9.93 20.17
N MET A 117 -6.99 11.23 20.49
CA MET A 117 -7.93 12.22 19.94
C MET A 117 -7.87 12.33 18.41
N LEU A 118 -6.68 12.14 17.81
CA LEU A 118 -6.52 12.15 16.37
C LEU A 118 -7.15 10.91 15.72
N GLU A 119 -6.90 9.72 16.29
CA GLU A 119 -7.54 8.48 15.84
C GLU A 119 -9.06 8.57 15.94
N ASP A 120 -9.60 9.04 17.07
CA ASP A 120 -11.05 9.19 17.27
C ASP A 120 -11.66 10.15 16.24
N LYS A 121 -10.98 11.26 15.94
CA LYS A 121 -11.42 12.20 14.90
C LYS A 121 -11.43 11.59 13.50
N LEU A 122 -10.48 10.70 13.19
CA LEU A 122 -10.40 10.03 11.89
C LEU A 122 -11.40 8.89 11.77
N PHE A 123 -11.84 8.30 12.89
CA PHE A 123 -12.80 7.20 12.90
C PHE A 123 -14.26 7.68 12.99
N HIS A 124 -14.51 8.81 13.65
CA HIS A 124 -15.86 9.35 13.89
C HIS A 124 -16.18 10.64 13.13
N GLY A 125 -15.19 11.25 12.47
CA GLY A 125 -15.38 12.42 11.61
C GLY A 125 -15.85 12.03 10.21
#